data_AF-A0A2V7FF89-F1
#
_entry.id   AF-A0A2V7FF89-F1
#
_cell.length_a   1.000
_cell.length_b   1.000
_cell.length_c   1.000
_cell.angle_alpha   90.00
_cell.angle_beta   90.00
_cell.angle_gamma   90.00
#
_symmetry.space_group_name_H-M   'P 1'
#
loop_
_entity.id
_entity.type
_entity.pdbx_description
1 polymer ?
#
loop_
_entity_poly.entity_id
_entity_poly.type
_entity_poly.pdbx_seq_one_letter_code
_entity_poly.pdbx_strand_id
1 'polypeptide(L)'
;MPWRSVDDKMPFMEHLGELRTRIVRSLFWLLGGTFIALFRAEQITDYLARPVTKLGYKLVFTAPAEAFWVQMKVAIIVGLFLSAPGILWQVWAFVAPGLHEQEKKYAAPFVIIGSLMF
;
A
#
# COMPACT_ATOMS: atom_id res chain seq x y z
N MET A 1 49.12 22.33 -1.38
CA MET A 1 48.48 20.99 -1.26
C MET A 1 46.99 21.19 -1.23
N PRO A 2 46.26 20.81 -2.28
CA PRO A 2 44.87 21.22 -2.37
C PRO A 2 43.91 20.03 -2.18
N TRP A 3 42.75 20.36 -1.60
CA TRP A 3 41.50 19.59 -1.57
C TRP A 3 41.36 18.47 -0.52
N ARG A 4 40.87 18.88 0.65
CA ARG A 4 40.10 18.05 1.59
C ARG A 4 38.88 17.46 0.86
N SER A 5 38.61 16.19 1.13
CA SER A 5 37.34 15.51 0.88
C SER A 5 36.20 16.23 1.60
N VAL A 6 35.51 17.11 0.90
CA VAL A 6 34.13 17.45 1.26
C VAL A 6 33.31 16.34 0.62
N ASP A 7 33.18 15.23 1.36
CA ASP A 7 32.10 14.26 1.13
C ASP A 7 30.79 15.05 1.17
N ASP A 8 30.31 15.44 -0.01
CA ASP A 8 28.94 15.86 -0.27
C ASP A 8 28.04 14.61 -0.21
N LYS A 9 28.01 14.01 0.98
CA LYS A 9 27.09 12.96 1.34
C LYS A 9 26.21 13.57 2.41
N MET A 10 24.98 13.92 2.04
CA MET A 10 23.91 14.04 3.02
C MET A 10 24.08 12.89 4.03
N PRO A 11 24.19 13.17 5.33
CA PRO A 11 24.50 12.16 6.32
C PRO A 11 23.48 11.01 6.18
N PHE A 12 23.93 9.75 6.14
CA PHE A 12 23.06 8.57 6.12
C PHE A 12 21.92 8.64 7.16
N MET A 13 22.15 9.38 8.24
CA MET A 13 21.17 9.71 9.29
C MET A 13 19.97 10.52 8.78
N GLU A 14 20.15 11.47 7.87
CA GLU A 14 19.04 12.23 7.24
C GLU A 14 18.19 11.32 6.34
N HIS A 15 18.81 10.44 5.56
CA HIS A 15 18.11 9.50 4.69
C HIS A 15 17.29 8.46 5.50
N LEU A 16 17.82 7.96 6.63
CA LEU A 16 17.06 7.11 7.57
C LEU A 16 15.90 7.88 8.23
N GLY A 17 16.07 9.18 8.48
CA GLY A 17 15.01 10.07 8.97
C GLY A 17 13.85 10.21 7.99
N GLU A 18 14.14 10.32 6.68
CA GLU A 18 13.12 10.26 5.63
C GLU A 18 12.39 8.92 5.61
N LEU A 19 13.13 7.81 5.73
CA LEU A 19 12.57 6.46 5.70
C LEU A 19 11.50 6.28 6.79
N ARG A 20 11.81 6.67 8.03
CA ARG A 20 10.85 6.64 9.15
C ARG A 20 9.58 7.44 8.83
N THR A 21 9.74 8.67 8.34
CA THR A 21 8.60 9.56 8.05
C THR A 21 7.73 9.02 6.92
N ARG A 22 8.34 8.39 5.92
CA ARG A 22 7.64 7.78 4.77
C ARG A 22 6.92 6.49 5.16
N ILE A 23 7.50 5.65 6.03
CA ILE A 23 6.82 4.48 6.60
C ILE A 23 5.59 4.90 7.39
N VAL A 24 5.71 5.94 8.23
CA VAL A 24 4.55 6.44 9.00
C VAL A 24 3.46 6.95 8.05
N ARG A 25 3.83 7.66 6.98
CA ARG A 25 2.87 8.11 5.95
C ARG A 25 2.23 6.97 5.16
N SER A 26 2.99 5.94 4.76
CA SER A 26 2.42 4.78 4.07
C SER A 26 1.47 3.99 4.99
N LEU A 27 1.76 3.94 6.29
CA LEU A 27 0.85 3.39 7.28
C LEU A 27 -0.47 4.16 7.35
N PHE A 28 -0.44 5.50 7.27
CA PHE A 28 -1.67 6.30 7.17
C PHE A 28 -2.48 6.01 5.90
N TRP A 29 -1.82 5.84 4.75
CA TRP A 29 -2.49 5.41 3.52
C TRP A 29 -3.15 4.03 3.67
N LEU A 30 -2.44 3.08 4.28
CA LEU A 30 -2.95 1.74 4.55
C LEU A 30 -4.15 1.79 5.50
N LEU A 31 -4.02 2.47 6.64
CA LEU A 31 -5.09 2.61 7.62
C LEU A 31 -6.31 3.30 7.02
N GLY A 32 -6.13 4.35 6.22
CA GLY A 32 -7.21 5.00 5.49
C GLY A 32 -7.91 4.06 4.50
N GLY A 33 -7.14 3.32 3.69
CA GLY A 33 -7.66 2.34 2.74
C GLY A 33 -8.42 1.20 3.44
N THR A 34 -7.84 0.63 4.49
CA THR A 34 -8.48 -0.40 5.31
C THR A 34 -9.72 0.11 6.02
N PHE A 35 -9.73 1.34 6.53
CA PHE A 35 -10.91 1.94 7.16
C PHE A 35 -12.06 2.08 6.14
N ILE A 36 -11.78 2.62 4.95
CA ILE A 36 -12.78 2.72 3.87
C ILE A 36 -13.30 1.32 3.47
N ALA A 37 -12.41 0.33 3.36
CA ALA A 37 -12.78 -1.04 3.04
C ALA A 37 -13.60 -1.71 4.17
N LEU A 38 -13.32 -1.41 5.44
CA LEU A 38 -14.07 -1.91 6.60
C LEU A 38 -15.53 -1.43 6.56
N PHE A 39 -15.77 -0.15 6.24
CA PHE A 39 -17.13 0.39 6.08
C PHE A 39 -17.92 -0.27 4.95
N ARG A 40 -17.23 -0.85 3.96
CA ARG A 40 -17.83 -1.55 2.81
C ARG A 40 -17.64 -3.07 2.88
N ALA A 41 -17.14 -3.62 3.99
CA ALA A 41 -16.68 -5.01 4.08
C ALA A 41 -17.81 -6.02 3.86
N GLU A 42 -19.01 -5.72 4.34
CA GLU A 42 -20.20 -6.54 4.14
C GLU A 42 -20.56 -6.64 2.64
N GLN A 43 -20.59 -5.50 1.93
CA GLN A 43 -20.87 -5.45 0.49
C GLN A 43 -19.81 -6.19 -0.34
N ILE A 44 -18.53 -6.05 0.03
CA ILE A 44 -17.42 -6.73 -0.65
C ILE A 44 -17.49 -8.24 -0.41
N THR A 45 -17.77 -8.66 0.83
CA THR A 45 -17.88 -10.08 1.20
C THR A 45 -19.07 -10.74 0.52
N ASP A 46 -20.22 -10.07 0.46
CA ASP A 46 -21.40 -10.56 -0.28
C ASP A 46 -21.11 -10.68 -1.78
N TYR A 47 -20.39 -9.72 -2.36
CA TYR A 47 -19.97 -9.80 -3.76
C TYR A 47 -19.07 -11.02 -4.03
N LEU A 48 -18.11 -11.28 -3.13
CA LEU A 48 -17.24 -12.46 -3.17
C LEU A 48 -17.99 -13.78 -2.93
N ALA A 49 -19.11 -13.76 -2.19
CA ALA A 49 -19.91 -14.94 -1.90
C ALA A 49 -20.80 -15.38 -3.07
N ARG A 50 -21.20 -14.46 -3.98
CA ARG A 50 -22.05 -14.74 -5.16
C ARG A 50 -21.63 -15.95 -6.00
N PRO A 51 -20.35 -16.17 -6.37
CA PRO A 51 -19.95 -17.36 -7.13
C PRO A 51 -20.19 -18.66 -6.35
N VAL A 52 -20.06 -18.65 -5.02
CA VAL A 52 -20.28 -19.82 -4.15
C VAL A 52 -21.78 -20.15 -4.09
N THR A 53 -22.64 -19.13 -3.97
CA THR A 53 -24.09 -19.31 -3.97
C THR A 53 -24.63 -19.78 -5.31
N LYS A 54 -24.01 -19.36 -6.43
CA LYS A 54 -24.34 -19.86 -7.78
C LYS A 54 -24.05 -21.34 -7.97
N LEU A 55 -23.08 -21.89 -7.24
CA LEU A 55 -22.75 -23.32 -7.23
C LEU A 55 -23.64 -24.14 -6.28
N GLY A 56 -24.66 -23.52 -5.66
CA GLY A 56 -25.58 -24.18 -4.74
C GLY A 56 -25.12 -24.25 -3.28
N TYR A 57 -23.95 -23.70 -2.96
CA TYR A 57 -23.41 -23.67 -1.60
C TYR A 57 -23.81 -22.35 -0.92
N LYS A 58 -24.53 -22.40 0.20
CA LYS A 58 -24.74 -21.23 1.05
C LYS A 58 -23.53 -21.02 1.94
N LEU A 59 -22.98 -19.81 1.96
CA LEU A 59 -22.05 -19.40 3.00
C LEU A 59 -22.83 -19.33 4.32
N VAL A 60 -22.66 -20.34 5.17
CA VAL A 60 -23.25 -20.37 6.51
C VAL A 60 -22.16 -19.94 7.46
N PHE A 61 -22.30 -18.76 8.05
CA PHE A 61 -21.46 -18.36 9.16
C PHE A 61 -21.96 -19.08 10.40
N THR A 62 -21.14 -20.00 10.94
CA THR A 62 -21.50 -20.82 12.09
C THR A 62 -21.44 -20.05 13.41
N ALA A 63 -20.69 -18.94 13.45
CA ALA A 63 -20.70 -18.00 14.57
C ALA A 63 -20.60 -16.54 14.10
N PRO A 64 -21.18 -15.58 14.85
CA PRO A 64 -21.01 -14.16 14.57
C PRO A 64 -19.53 -13.71 14.62
N ALA A 65 -18.70 -14.38 15.44
CA ALA A 65 -17.27 -14.16 15.49
C ALA A 65 -16.55 -14.52 14.18
N GLU A 66 -17.00 -15.56 13.48
CA GLU A 66 -16.42 -15.97 12.19
C GLU A 66 -16.75 -14.97 11.08
N ALA A 67 -18.00 -14.50 11.04
CA ALA A 67 -18.43 -13.47 10.09
C ALA A 67 -17.59 -12.19 10.23
N PHE A 68 -17.38 -11.74 11.48
CA PHE A 68 -16.52 -10.59 11.79
C PHE A 68 -15.07 -10.84 11.33
N TRP A 69 -14.52 -12.03 11.61
CA TRP A 69 -13.15 -12.37 11.23
C TRP A 69 -12.94 -12.37 9.71
N VAL A 70 -13.92 -12.88 8.96
CA VAL A 70 -13.90 -12.86 7.49
C VAL A 70 -13.98 -11.43 6.96
N GLN A 71 -14.92 -10.63 7.45
CA GLN A 71 -15.06 -9.22 7.04
C GLN A 71 -13.79 -8.42 7.32
N MET A 72 -13.15 -8.63 8.47
CA MET A 72 -11.89 -7.97 8.80
C MET A 72 -10.75 -8.36 7.85
N LYS A 73 -10.60 -9.66 7.54
CA LYS A 73 -9.61 -10.13 6.56
C LYS A 73 -9.84 -9.53 5.17
N VAL A 74 -11.08 -9.55 4.70
CA VAL A 74 -11.47 -8.98 3.40
C VAL A 74 -11.16 -7.49 3.37
N ALA A 75 -11.51 -6.74 4.42
CA ALA A 75 -11.26 -5.32 4.49
C ALA A 75 -9.77 -4.96 4.55
N ILE A 76 -8.94 -5.74 5.25
CA ILE A 76 -7.49 -5.55 5.26
C ILE A 76 -6.92 -5.78 3.86
N ILE A 77 -7.32 -6.86 3.19
CA ILE A 77 -6.85 -7.17 1.84
C ILE A 77 -7.29 -6.07 0.88
N VAL A 78 -8.58 -5.76 0.78
CA VAL A 78 -9.10 -4.72 -0.12
C VAL A 78 -8.52 -3.35 0.22
N GLY A 79 -8.39 -3.04 1.51
CA GLY A 79 -7.74 -1.82 1.98
C GLY A 79 -6.30 -1.70 1.53
N LEU A 80 -5.55 -2.82 1.53
CA LEU A 80 -4.20 -2.86 0.98
C LEU A 80 -4.20 -2.52 -0.51
N PHE A 81 -5.09 -3.11 -1.31
CA PHE A 81 -5.24 -2.76 -2.73
C PHE A 81 -5.58 -1.28 -2.93
N LEU A 82 -6.55 -0.74 -2.18
CA LEU A 82 -6.92 0.68 -2.24
C LEU A 82 -5.78 1.62 -1.82
N SER A 83 -4.96 1.19 -0.86
CA SER A 83 -3.81 1.97 -0.39
C SER A 83 -2.56 1.82 -1.27
N ALA A 84 -2.52 0.81 -2.16
CA ALA A 84 -1.36 0.49 -2.97
C ALA A 84 -0.82 1.68 -3.78
N PRO A 85 -1.64 2.53 -4.43
CA PRO A 85 -1.13 3.71 -5.14
C PRO A 85 -0.40 4.69 -4.21
N GLY A 86 -0.96 4.94 -3.02
CA GLY A 86 -0.37 5.83 -2.02
C GLY A 86 0.92 5.26 -1.42
N ILE A 87 0.95 3.96 -1.13
CA ILE A 87 2.12 3.26 -0.63
C ILE A 87 3.24 3.25 -1.69
N LEU A 88 2.91 2.89 -2.94
CA LEU A 88 3.85 2.87 -4.06
C LEU A 88 4.49 4.24 -4.28
N TRP A 89 3.70 5.32 -4.18
CA TRP A 89 4.23 6.69 -4.25
C TRP A 89 5.23 6.98 -3.13
N GLN A 90 4.92 6.60 -1.88
CA GLN A 90 5.82 6.83 -0.74
C GLN A 90 7.11 6.01 -0.83
N VAL A 91 7.00 4.74 -1.22
CA VAL A 91 8.15 3.85 -1.45
C VAL A 91 9.02 4.39 -2.57
N TRP A 92 8.43 4.81 -3.69
CA TRP A 92 9.21 5.33 -4.80
C TRP A 92 9.91 6.65 -4.46
N ALA A 93 9.22 7.57 -3.79
CA ALA A 93 9.82 8.83 -3.43
C ALA A 93 10.97 8.66 -2.40
N PHE A 94 11.07 7.52 -1.70
CA PHE A 94 12.23 7.13 -0.89
C PHE A 94 13.41 6.62 -1.76
N VAL A 95 13.12 5.90 -2.85
CA VAL A 95 14.13 5.35 -3.77
C VAL A 95 14.69 6.42 -4.73
N ALA A 96 13.86 7.37 -5.15
CA ALA A 96 14.20 8.45 -6.08
C ALA A 96 15.46 9.28 -5.72
N PRO A 97 15.77 9.60 -4.44
CA PRO A 97 17.03 10.27 -4.09
C PRO A 97 18.28 9.39 -4.28
N GLY A 98 18.14 8.07 -4.33
CA GLY A 98 19.26 7.13 -4.55
C GLY A 98 19.52 6.78 -6.02
N LEU A 99 18.73 7.29 -6.97
CA LEU A 99 18.75 6.91 -8.39
C LEU A 99 19.18 8.09 -9.27
N HIS A 100 20.00 7.85 -10.30
CA HIS A 100 20.50 8.89 -11.21
C HIS A 100 19.36 9.63 -11.91
N GLU A 101 19.51 10.94 -12.12
CA GLU A 101 18.45 11.85 -12.62
C GLU A 101 17.80 11.41 -13.94
N GLN A 102 18.48 10.60 -14.75
CA GLN A 102 17.95 10.09 -16.02
C GLN A 102 16.96 8.92 -15.86
N GLU A 103 17.02 8.15 -14.76
CA GLU A 103 16.13 7.01 -14.51
C GLU A 103 14.80 7.45 -13.85
N LYS A 104 14.77 8.62 -13.19
CA LYS A 104 13.55 9.23 -12.65
C LYS A 104 12.45 9.40 -13.71
N LYS A 105 12.80 9.63 -14.97
CA LYS A 105 11.85 9.90 -16.07
C LYS A 105 11.07 8.67 -16.54
N TYR A 106 11.66 7.47 -16.44
CA TYR A 106 10.99 6.20 -16.78
C TYR A 106 10.20 5.62 -15.61
N ALA A 107 10.53 6.02 -14.39
CA ALA A 107 9.87 5.50 -13.20
C ALA A 107 8.51 6.15 -12.92
N ALA A 108 8.31 7.42 -13.29
CA ALA A 108 7.01 8.09 -13.16
C ALA A 108 5.86 7.38 -13.92
N PRO A 109 6.00 7.04 -15.22
CA PRO A 109 4.97 6.26 -15.90
C PRO A 109 4.83 4.85 -15.34
N PHE A 110 5.91 4.22 -14.84
CA PHE A 110 5.83 2.89 -14.21
C PHE A 110 4.97 2.89 -12.94
N VAL A 111 5.06 3.92 -12.10
CA VAL A 111 4.22 4.05 -10.89
C VAL A 111 2.76 4.33 -11.26
N ILE A 112 2.50 5.15 -12.28
CA ILE A 112 1.14 5.42 -12.77
C ILE A 112 0.53 4.15 -13.36
N ILE A 113 1.26 3.45 -14.24
CA ILE A 113 0.81 2.19 -14.85
C ILE A 113 0.64 1.11 -13.77
N GLY A 114 1.60 0.98 -12.85
CA GLY A 114 1.53 0.02 -11.74
C GLY A 114 0.37 0.28 -10.79
N SER A 115 0.07 1.55 -10.49
CA SER A 115 -1.09 1.94 -9.68
C SER A 115 -2.42 1.75 -10.42
N LEU A 116 -2.40 1.76 -11.76
CA LEU A 116 -3.58 1.59 -12.61
C LEU A 116 -3.84 0.11 -12.96
N MET A 117 -2.84 -0.76 -12.83
CA MET A 117 -2.93 -2.20 -13.09
C MET A 117 -3.28 -3.05 -11.86
N PHE A 118 -3.33 -2.46 -10.66
CA PHE A 118 -3.73 -3.12 -9.40
C PHE A 118 -5.13 -2.68 -9.00
#